data_AF-A0A972G3B3-F1
#
_entry.id   AF-A0A972G3B3-F1
#
_cell.length_a   1.000
_cell.length_b   1.000
_cell.length_c   1.000
_cell.angle_alpha   90.00
_cell.angle_beta   90.00
_cell.angle_gamma   90.00
#
_symmetry.space_group_name_H-M   'P 1'
#
loop_
_entity.id
_entity.type
_entity.pdbx_description
1 polymer ?
#
loop_
_entity_poly.entity_id
_entity_poly.type
_entity_poly.pdbx_seq_one_letter_code
_entity_poly.pdbx_strand_id
1 'polypeptide(L)'
;MSELDGPISIEQWRKFGLAMRKHADTGDWQALGRLNELLIQALNRAGAPASPAQQQARAELRRLHAQVLAELMQARDELTREMKRFKDQQEGLAAYQLTRMSGAVDDI
;
A
#
# COMPACT_ATOMS: atom_id res chain seq x y z
N MET A 1 30.41 -19.42 -17.49
CA MET A 1 29.22 -20.16 -17.94
C MET A 1 28.05 -19.20 -17.84
N SER A 2 27.63 -18.64 -18.98
CA SER A 2 26.51 -17.71 -19.04
C SER A 2 25.20 -18.49 -18.93
N GLU A 3 24.55 -18.42 -17.78
CA GLU A 3 23.10 -18.63 -17.75
C GLU A 3 22.48 -17.44 -18.48
N LEU A 4 22.19 -17.62 -19.76
CA LEU A 4 21.26 -16.78 -20.50
C LEU A 4 20.02 -16.57 -19.65
N ASP A 5 19.62 -15.32 -19.43
CA ASP A 5 18.41 -14.86 -18.73
C ASP A 5 17.25 -15.86 -18.83
N GLY A 6 17.23 -16.82 -17.91
CA GLY A 6 16.24 -17.88 -17.89
C GLY A 6 14.87 -17.31 -17.48
N PRO A 7 13.76 -17.97 -17.85
CA PRO A 7 12.44 -17.56 -17.40
C PRO A 7 12.44 -17.51 -15.86
N ILE A 8 12.00 -16.37 -15.31
CA ILE A 8 11.92 -16.12 -13.86
C ILE A 8 11.37 -17.36 -13.16
N SER A 9 12.15 -17.88 -12.22
CA SER A 9 11.83 -19.14 -11.58
C SER A 9 10.59 -19.00 -10.68
N ILE A 10 9.90 -20.12 -10.43
CA ILE A 10 8.78 -20.17 -9.49
C ILE A 10 9.18 -19.62 -8.11
N GLU A 11 10.41 -19.90 -7.69
CA GLU A 11 10.97 -19.41 -6.44
C GLU A 11 11.14 -17.89 -6.42
N GLN A 12 11.49 -17.27 -7.55
CA GLN A 12 11.54 -15.81 -7.64
C GLN A 12 10.14 -15.18 -7.49
N TRP A 13 9.09 -15.76 -8.09
CA TRP A 13 7.70 -15.30 -7.88
C TRP A 13 7.28 -15.41 -6.40
N ARG A 14 7.66 -16.50 -5.74
CA ARG A 14 7.40 -16.69 -4.30
C ARG A 14 8.12 -15.65 -3.45
N LYS A 15 9.39 -15.33 -3.77
CA LYS A 15 10.16 -14.29 -3.08
C LYS A 15 9.52 -12.91 -3.23
N PHE A 16 9.00 -12.57 -4.41
CA PHE A 16 8.23 -11.34 -4.60
C PHE A 16 7.01 -11.30 -3.66
N GLY A 17 6.25 -12.40 -3.56
CA GLY A 17 5.10 -12.48 -2.67
C GLY A 17 5.47 -12.29 -1.19
N LEU A 18 6.51 -12.99 -0.73
CA LEU A 18 6.99 -12.88 0.65
C LEU A 18 7.46 -11.45 0.98
N ALA A 19 8.25 -10.84 0.09
CA ALA A 19 8.73 -9.48 0.27
C ALA A 19 7.57 -8.47 0.29
N MET A 20 6.57 -8.65 -0.57
CA MET A 20 5.40 -7.78 -0.64
C MET A 20 4.61 -7.82 0.66
N ARG A 21 4.36 -9.03 1.18
CA ARG A 21 3.68 -9.20 2.47
C ARG A 21 4.50 -8.58 3.61
N LYS A 22 5.80 -8.84 3.65
CA LYS A 22 6.69 -8.27 4.67
C LYS A 22 6.63 -6.74 4.67
N HIS A 23 6.77 -6.10 3.52
CA HIS A 23 6.73 -4.64 3.43
C HIS A 23 5.36 -4.07 3.81
N ALA A 24 4.27 -4.74 3.40
CA ALA A 24 2.92 -4.37 3.80
C ALA A 24 2.71 -4.46 5.31
N ASP A 25 3.14 -5.56 5.95
CA ASP A 25 3.03 -5.75 7.41
C ASP A 25 3.85 -4.73 8.20
N THR A 26 4.99 -4.29 7.65
CA THR A 26 5.85 -3.26 8.28
C THR A 26 5.42 -1.82 7.98
N GLY A 27 4.44 -1.61 7.11
CA GLY A 27 4.02 -0.26 6.67
C GLY A 27 5.07 0.49 5.83
N ASP A 28 6.06 -0.21 5.26
CA ASP A 28 7.09 0.39 4.42
C ASP A 28 6.58 0.55 2.98
N TRP A 29 5.72 1.57 2.80
CA TRP A 29 5.06 1.85 1.53
C TRP A 29 6.02 2.21 0.40
N GLN A 30 7.17 2.83 0.73
CA GLN A 30 8.18 3.20 -0.26
C GLN A 30 8.93 1.95 -0.77
N ALA A 31 9.28 1.02 0.10
CA ALA A 31 9.86 -0.26 -0.33
C ALA A 31 8.84 -1.10 -1.10
N LEU A 32 7.58 -1.10 -0.68
CA LEU A 32 6.49 -1.79 -1.38
C LEU A 32 6.28 -1.26 -2.80
N GLY A 33 6.32 0.06 -3.00
CA GLY A 33 6.27 0.70 -4.32
C GLY A 33 7.43 0.28 -5.22
N ARG A 34 8.66 0.34 -4.72
CA ARG A 34 9.86 -0.11 -5.45
C ARG A 34 9.79 -1.60 -5.81
N LEU A 35 9.31 -2.44 -4.89
CA LEU A 35 9.12 -3.86 -5.16
C LEU A 35 8.07 -4.10 -6.26
N ASN A 36 6.98 -3.32 -6.27
CA ASN A 36 5.95 -3.40 -7.30
C ASN A 36 6.49 -3.02 -8.69
N GLU A 37 7.34 -1.99 -8.79
CA GLU A 37 8.02 -1.64 -10.04
C GLU A 37 8.92 -2.78 -10.54
N LEU A 38 9.72 -3.37 -9.64
CA LEU A 38 10.55 -4.54 -9.96
C LEU A 38 9.71 -5.72 -10.42
N LEU A 39 8.57 -5.97 -9.78
CA LEU A 39 7.64 -7.02 -10.15
C LEU A 39 7.06 -6.81 -11.56
N ILE A 40 6.67 -5.56 -11.90
CA ILE A 40 6.17 -5.22 -13.24
C ILE A 40 7.25 -5.48 -14.30
N GLN A 41 8.48 -5.05 -14.05
CA GLN A 41 9.60 -5.29 -14.96
C GLN A 41 9.87 -6.79 -15.12
N ALA A 42 9.85 -7.54 -14.02
CA ALA A 42 10.00 -8.99 -14.01
C ALA A 42 8.92 -9.69 -14.84
N LEU A 43 7.65 -9.31 -14.66
CA LEU A 43 6.52 -9.85 -15.44
C LEU A 43 6.66 -9.57 -16.94
N ASN A 44 7.05 -8.34 -17.30
CA ASN A 44 7.25 -7.94 -18.70
C ASN A 44 8.39 -8.74 -19.35
N ARG A 45 9.51 -8.93 -18.64
CA ARG A 45 10.65 -9.72 -19.15
C ARG A 45 10.33 -11.20 -19.28
N ALA A 46 9.60 -11.75 -18.31
CA ALA A 46 9.30 -13.18 -18.27
C ALA A 46 8.23 -13.62 -19.29
N GLY A 47 7.47 -12.69 -19.90
CA GLY A 47 6.50 -13.01 -20.94
C GLY A 47 5.41 -13.99 -20.49
N ALA A 48 4.90 -14.81 -21.41
CA ALA A 48 3.88 -15.82 -21.10
C ALA A 48 4.44 -16.98 -20.24
N PRO A 49 3.66 -17.52 -19.29
CA PRO A 49 4.11 -18.65 -18.48
C PRO A 49 4.29 -19.91 -19.33
N ALA A 50 5.45 -20.55 -19.22
CA ALA A 50 5.84 -21.71 -20.02
C ALA A 50 5.36 -23.06 -19.45
N SER A 51 4.81 -23.08 -18.23
CA SER A 51 4.32 -24.30 -17.58
C SER A 51 3.11 -24.05 -16.67
N PRO A 52 2.28 -25.08 -16.40
CA PRO A 52 1.20 -24.99 -15.41
C PRO A 52 1.67 -24.56 -14.03
N ALA A 53 2.86 -25.01 -13.61
CA ALA A 53 3.45 -24.63 -12.33
C ALA A 53 3.80 -23.12 -12.28
N GLN A 54 4.30 -22.54 -13.38
CA GLN A 54 4.50 -21.10 -13.49
C GLN A 54 3.17 -20.32 -13.53
N GLN A 55 2.14 -20.85 -14.19
CA GLN A 55 0.81 -20.25 -14.17
C GLN A 55 0.25 -20.19 -12.75
N GLN A 56 0.36 -21.28 -12.00
CA GLN A 56 -0.09 -21.38 -10.62
C GLN A 56 0.67 -20.39 -9.71
N ALA A 57 1.99 -20.35 -9.80
CA ALA A 57 2.81 -19.42 -9.01
C ALA A 57 2.46 -17.95 -9.28
N ARG A 58 2.19 -17.59 -10.54
CA ARG A 58 1.74 -16.24 -10.90
C ARG A 58 0.31 -15.94 -10.42
N ALA A 59 -0.58 -16.93 -10.44
CA ALA A 59 -1.92 -16.78 -9.91
C ALA A 59 -1.92 -16.55 -8.39
N GLU A 60 -1.06 -17.26 -7.66
CA GLU A 60 -0.83 -17.04 -6.23
C GLU A 60 -0.28 -15.64 -5.94
N LEU A 61 0.74 -15.22 -6.69
CA LEU A 61 1.31 -13.88 -6.56
C LEU A 61 0.28 -12.79 -6.85
N ARG A 62 -0.58 -12.98 -7.87
CA ARG A 62 -1.68 -12.06 -8.19
C ARG A 62 -2.68 -11.96 -7.04
N ARG A 63 -3.04 -13.09 -6.41
CA ARG A 63 -3.95 -13.10 -5.25
C ARG A 63 -3.36 -12.33 -4.08
N LEU A 64 -2.08 -12.57 -3.78
CA LEU A 64 -1.37 -11.87 -2.70
C LEU A 64 -1.28 -10.36 -2.98
N HIS A 65 -0.94 -9.98 -4.21
CA HIS A 65 -0.91 -8.57 -4.61
C HIS A 65 -2.27 -7.88 -4.43
N ALA A 66 -3.35 -8.53 -4.85
CA ALA A 66 -4.71 -8.00 -4.69
C ALA A 66 -5.10 -7.85 -3.20
N GLN A 67 -4.70 -8.79 -2.33
CA GLN A 67 -4.93 -8.70 -0.89
C GLN A 67 -4.19 -7.50 -0.28
N VAL A 68 -2.90 -7.37 -0.58
CA VAL A 68 -2.08 -6.25 -0.09
C VAL A 68 -2.62 -4.91 -0.57
N LEU A 69 -3.10 -4.84 -1.82
CA LEU A 69 -3.73 -3.62 -2.35
C LEU A 69 -5.02 -3.26 -1.61
N ALA A 70 -5.86 -4.25 -1.29
CA ALA A 70 -7.08 -4.03 -0.53
C ALA A 70 -6.78 -3.52 0.89
N GLU A 71 -5.78 -4.12 1.56
CA GLU A 71 -5.31 -3.69 2.89
C GLU A 71 -4.78 -2.23 2.85
N LEU A 72 -3.99 -1.88 1.82
CA LEU A 72 -3.51 -0.51 1.59
C LEU A 72 -4.64 0.50 1.42
N MET A 73 -5.66 0.15 0.63
CA MET A 73 -6.82 1.01 0.41
C MET A 73 -7.58 1.23 1.72
N GLN A 74 -7.77 0.18 2.51
CA GLN A 74 -8.41 0.28 3.82
C GLN A 74 -7.60 1.17 4.78
N ALA A 75 -6.28 1.01 4.84
CA ALA A 75 -5.41 1.83 5.68
C ALA A 75 -5.46 3.31 5.28
N ARG A 76 -5.44 3.61 3.97
CA ARG A 76 -5.61 4.98 3.44
C ARG A 76 -6.97 5.57 3.86
N ASP A 77 -8.04 4.80 3.73
CA ASP A 77 -9.39 5.28 4.03
C ASP A 77 -9.56 5.55 5.53
N GLU A 78 -8.98 4.72 6.39
CA GLU A 78 -8.96 4.98 7.84
C GLU A 78 -8.16 6.25 8.17
N LEU A 79 -6.95 6.40 7.62
CA LEU A 79 -6.15 7.60 7.82
C LEU A 79 -6.89 8.86 7.36
N THR A 80 -7.61 8.78 6.24
CA THR A 80 -8.43 9.89 5.73
C THR A 80 -9.55 10.25 6.71
N ARG A 81 -10.22 9.26 7.31
CA ARG A 81 -11.24 9.50 8.35
C ARG A 81 -10.63 10.12 9.61
N GLU A 82 -9.47 9.65 10.04
CA GLU A 82 -8.76 10.21 11.20
C GLU A 82 -8.34 11.66 10.96
N MET A 83 -7.76 11.97 9.81
CA MET A 83 -7.40 13.35 9.44
C MET A 83 -8.60 14.28 9.42
N LYS A 84 -9.75 13.81 8.90
CA LYS A 84 -10.99 14.59 8.92
C LYS A 84 -11.45 14.87 10.35
N ARG A 85 -11.51 13.84 11.20
CA ARG A 85 -11.88 13.99 12.62
C ARG A 85 -10.96 14.97 13.35
N PHE A 86 -9.65 14.89 13.11
CA PHE A 86 -8.67 15.80 13.71
C PHE A 86 -8.89 17.25 13.28
N LYS A 87 -9.17 17.48 11.98
CA LYS A 87 -9.46 18.83 11.45
C LYS A 87 -10.75 19.40 12.04
N ASP A 88 -11.82 18.61 12.06
CA ASP A 88 -13.13 19.02 12.59
C ASP A 88 -13.01 19.38 14.10
N GLN A 89 -12.19 18.64 14.85
CA GLN A 89 -11.89 18.96 16.26
C GLN A 89 -11.12 20.28 16.43
N GLN A 90 -10.12 20.55 15.60
CA GLN A 90 -9.40 21.83 15.63
C GLN A 90 -10.32 23.02 15.33
N GLU A 91 -11.17 22.89 14.31
CA GLU A 91 -12.15 23.94 13.95
C GLU A 91 -13.16 24.16 15.08
N GLY A 92 -13.66 23.10 15.71
CA GLY A 92 -14.56 23.19 16.86
C GLY A 92 -13.93 23.89 18.07
N LEU A 93 -12.65 23.60 18.36
CA LEU A 93 -11.90 24.27 19.42
C LEU A 93 -11.67 25.75 19.12
N ALA A 94 -11.31 26.09 17.88
CA ALA A 94 -11.10 27.47 17.46
C ALA A 94 -12.40 28.29 17.50
N ALA A 95 -13.51 27.73 17.03
CA ALA A 95 -14.82 28.37 17.11
C ALA A 95 -15.22 28.63 18.57
N TYR A 96 -14.98 27.66 19.46
CA TYR A 96 -15.28 27.81 20.87
C TYR A 96 -14.41 28.88 21.57
N GLN A 97 -13.11 28.96 21.23
CA GLN A 97 -12.25 30.03 21.73
C GLN A 97 -12.72 31.40 21.25
N LEU A 98 -13.10 31.53 19.98
CA LEU A 98 -13.65 32.77 19.44
C LEU A 98 -14.97 33.16 20.13
N THR A 99 -15.90 32.22 20.33
CA THR A 99 -17.14 32.50 21.06
C THR A 99 -16.89 32.93 22.50
N ARG A 100 -15.93 32.32 23.22
CA ARG A 100 -15.56 32.79 24.56
C ARG A 100 -14.98 34.20 24.54
N MET A 101 -14.17 34.54 23.55
CA MET A 101 -13.58 35.88 23.42
C MET A 101 -14.61 36.93 23.01
N SER A 102 -15.56 36.58 22.14
CA SER A 102 -16.62 37.48 21.69
C SER A 102 -17.74 37.64 22.73
N GLY A 103 -18.08 36.60 23.49
CA GLY A 103 -19.07 36.66 24.57
C GLY A 103 -18.60 37.44 25.81
N ALA A 104 -17.32 37.77 25.92
CA ALA A 104 -16.78 38.61 27.01
C ALA A 104 -16.87 40.12 26.70
N VAL A 105 -17.31 40.50 25.49
CA VAL A 105 -17.38 41.91 25.05
C VAL A 105 -18.80 42.49 25.15
N ASP A 106 -19.82 41.67 25.39
CA ASP A 106 -21.23 42.09 25.38
C ASP A 106 -21.84 42.37 26.79
N ASP A 107 -21.04 42.28 27.86
CA ASP A 107 -21.46 42.57 29.25
C ASP A 107 -20.69 43.80 29.84
N ILE A 108 -20.73 44.95 29.17
CA ILE A 108 -20.28 46.25 29.74
C ILE A 108 -21.37 47.31 29.57
#